data_AF-A0A9R0HY41-F1
#
_entry.id   AF-A0A9R0HY41-F1
#
_cell.length_a   1.000
_cell.length_b   1.000
_cell.length_c   1.000
_cell.angle_alpha   90.00
_cell.angle_beta   90.00
_cell.angle_gamma   90.00
#
_symmetry.space_group_name_H-M   'P 1'
#
loop_
_entity.id
_entity.type
_entity.pdbx_description
1 polymer ?
#
loop_
_entity_poly.entity_id
_entity_poly.type
_entity_poly.pdbx_seq_one_letter_code
_entity_poly.pdbx_strand_id
1 'polypeptide(L)'
;MWVRWVNAIYIKTAGWWNYQPKADSGWYWRKICSVKEKLKGLFSEAELDQMPKYSIQKVYQKLVQQHEKVPWGSAVWNRASIPKTRVICWLMVQGRLQTRERLHKIGVCNTTTCLLCEAKDETHPHLFFDCEYNRRCLQGVEEWLDIPTSKVHYMGLLRWVKWKSQCSKFQKTAIHTAVNATVYNLWRARNDALWNQKVPTPSTTIRCIQRSVIDRLAHIGAKQSSTNDQIWWKSKCTI
;
A
#
# COMPACT_ATOMS: atom_id res chain seq x y z
N MET A 1 28.69 -8.80 22.46
CA MET A 1 29.99 -8.93 21.75
C MET A 1 30.29 -7.69 20.90
N TRP A 2 29.44 -7.33 19.93
CA TRP A 2 29.64 -6.14 19.08
C TRP A 2 29.83 -4.82 19.85
N VAL A 3 29.01 -4.53 20.87
CA VAL A 3 29.13 -3.28 21.68
C VAL A 3 30.47 -3.20 22.42
N ARG A 4 30.97 -4.30 22.98
CA ARG A 4 32.28 -4.33 23.65
C ARG A 4 33.42 -4.11 22.64
N TRP A 5 33.32 -4.69 21.45
CA TRP A 5 34.29 -4.49 20.37
C TRP A 5 34.30 -3.04 19.88
N VAL A 6 33.12 -2.45 19.66
CA VAL A 6 32.99 -1.03 19.30
C VAL A 6 33.63 -0.13 20.36
N ASN A 7 33.39 -0.41 21.64
CA ASN A 7 34.03 0.32 22.73
C ASN A 7 35.54 0.13 22.74
N ALA A 8 36.07 -1.07 22.55
CA ALA A 8 37.51 -1.31 22.56
C ALA A 8 38.24 -0.67 21.36
N ILE A 9 37.63 -0.68 20.17
CA ILE A 9 38.29 -0.26 18.93
C ILE A 9 38.06 1.22 18.63
N TYR A 10 36.81 1.69 18.67
CA TYR A 10 36.44 3.02 18.20
C TYR A 10 36.37 4.04 19.32
N ILE A 11 35.58 3.76 20.36
CA ILE A 11 35.22 4.74 21.40
C ILE A 11 36.32 4.85 22.46
N LYS A 12 36.96 3.73 22.80
CA LYS A 12 37.99 3.59 23.83
C LYS A 12 37.53 4.14 25.18
N THR A 13 38.10 5.25 25.61
CA THR A 13 37.76 5.94 26.87
C THR A 13 36.81 7.11 26.68
N ALA A 14 36.41 7.43 25.45
CA ALA A 14 35.51 8.53 25.17
C ALA A 14 34.06 8.20 25.56
N GLY A 15 33.27 9.22 25.91
CA GLY A 15 31.82 9.06 26.08
C GLY A 15 31.11 8.93 24.72
N TRP A 16 30.19 7.96 24.59
CA TRP A 16 29.47 7.71 23.34
C TRP A 16 28.75 8.94 22.79
N TRP A 17 28.08 9.70 23.66
CA TRP A 17 27.23 10.82 23.25
C TRP A 17 27.99 11.93 22.52
N ASN A 18 29.21 12.23 22.96
CA ASN A 18 30.05 13.29 22.39
C ASN A 18 31.15 12.76 21.45
N TYR A 19 31.29 11.44 21.33
CA TYR A 19 32.26 10.83 20.43
C TYR A 19 32.07 11.25 18.97
N GLN A 20 33.16 11.63 18.29
CA GLN A 20 33.20 11.84 16.84
C GLN A 20 34.13 10.81 16.19
N PRO A 21 33.72 10.20 15.07
CA PRO A 21 34.57 9.24 14.37
C PRO A 21 35.73 9.96 13.67
N LYS A 22 36.88 9.30 13.58
CA LYS A 22 38.00 9.80 12.78
C LYS A 22 37.66 9.75 11.28
N ALA A 23 38.30 10.60 10.49
CA ALA A 23 38.04 10.69 9.04
C ALA A 23 38.31 9.37 8.29
N ASP A 24 39.33 8.63 8.74
CA ASP A 24 39.76 7.31 8.25
C ASP A 24 38.89 6.13 8.74
N SER A 25 37.89 6.39 9.59
CA SER A 25 36.98 5.35 10.06
C SER A 25 36.11 4.81 8.91
N GLY A 26 35.79 3.52 8.98
CA GLY A 26 34.95 2.86 7.99
C GLY A 26 33.59 3.56 7.78
N TRP A 27 33.10 3.54 6.55
CA TRP A 27 31.87 4.26 6.14
C TRP A 27 30.67 3.95 7.05
N TYR A 28 30.46 2.67 7.36
CA TYR A 28 29.36 2.22 8.22
C TYR A 28 29.43 2.84 9.62
N TRP A 29 30.63 2.93 10.22
CA TRP A 29 30.82 3.52 11.54
C TRP A 29 30.51 5.02 11.52
N ARG A 30 31.06 5.75 10.53
CA ARG A 30 30.74 7.17 10.35
C ARG A 30 29.24 7.39 10.14
N LYS A 31 28.56 6.48 9.44
CA LYS A 31 27.11 6.56 9.23
C LYS A 31 26.32 6.37 10.52
N ILE A 32 26.72 5.43 11.38
CA ILE A 32 26.12 5.25 12.71
C ILE A 32 26.30 6.52 13.56
N CYS A 33 27.52 7.10 13.60
CA CYS A 33 27.76 8.36 14.29
C CYS A 33 26.92 9.51 13.71
N SER A 34 26.78 9.60 12.39
CA SER A 34 25.91 10.60 11.74
C SER A 34 24.44 10.45 12.14
N VAL A 35 23.92 9.22 12.30
CA VAL A 35 22.56 8.98 12.81
C VAL A 35 22.45 9.39 14.28
N LYS A 36 23.48 9.14 15.10
CA LYS A 36 23.54 9.62 16.49
C LYS A 36 23.42 11.15 16.54
N GLU A 37 24.18 11.90 15.73
CA GLU A 37 24.09 13.36 15.72
C GLU A 37 22.67 13.86 15.35
N LYS A 38 21.97 13.18 14.43
CA LYS A 38 20.56 13.48 14.14
C LYS A 38 19.65 13.20 15.34
N LEU A 39 19.92 12.13 16.10
CA LEU A 39 19.18 11.80 17.31
C LEU A 39 19.38 12.84 18.42
N LYS A 40 20.59 13.41 18.57
CA LYS A 40 20.90 14.46 19.56
C LYS A 40 20.04 15.71 19.38
N GLY A 41 19.58 15.98 18.15
CA GLY A 41 18.66 17.09 17.87
C GLY A 41 17.24 16.87 18.40
N LEU A 42 16.90 15.66 18.85
CA LEU A 42 15.54 15.28 19.24
C LEU A 42 15.47 14.65 20.63
N PHE A 43 16.55 14.03 21.09
CA PHE A 43 16.66 13.39 22.39
C PHE A 43 17.89 13.91 23.10
N SER A 44 17.76 14.13 24.41
CA SER A 44 18.89 14.24 25.31
C SER A 44 19.39 12.85 25.73
N GLU A 45 20.64 12.79 26.19
CA GLU A 45 21.25 11.55 26.71
C GLU A 45 20.42 11.02 27.90
N ALA A 46 20.03 11.91 28.82
CA ALA A 46 19.21 11.58 29.98
C ALA A 46 17.83 11.02 29.60
N GLU A 47 17.16 11.56 28.56
CA GLU A 47 15.88 11.02 28.09
C GLU A 47 16.00 9.58 27.59
N LEU A 48 17.13 9.22 26.95
CA LEU A 48 17.38 7.86 26.47
C LEU A 48 17.75 6.92 27.60
N ASP A 49 18.60 7.36 28.54
CA ASP A 49 19.03 6.58 29.70
C ASP A 49 17.88 6.29 30.66
N GLN A 50 16.94 7.23 30.79
CA GLN A 50 15.74 7.06 31.62
C GLN A 50 14.64 6.24 30.94
N MET A 51 14.81 5.78 29.69
CA MET A 51 13.82 4.90 29.06
C MET A 51 13.88 3.52 29.73
N PRO A 52 12.82 3.07 30.42
CA PRO A 52 12.82 1.76 31.09
C PRO A 52 12.97 0.60 30.08
N LYS A 53 12.57 0.83 28.82
CA LYS A 53 12.85 -0.05 27.69
C LYS A 53 13.00 0.79 26.43
N TYR A 54 14.13 0.64 25.74
CA TYR A 54 14.35 1.28 24.45
C TYR A 54 13.28 0.82 23.45
N SER A 55 12.61 1.79 22.81
CA SER A 55 11.57 1.53 21.81
C SER A 55 11.92 2.20 20.50
N ILE A 56 12.27 1.38 19.50
CA ILE A 56 12.51 1.83 18.13
C ILE A 56 11.32 2.62 17.61
N GLN A 57 10.08 2.20 17.93
CA GLN A 57 8.87 2.90 17.50
C GLN A 57 8.80 4.33 18.07
N LYS A 58 9.06 4.52 19.36
CA LYS A 58 9.02 5.85 20.00
C LYS A 58 10.09 6.76 19.43
N VAL A 59 11.31 6.23 19.29
CA VAL A 59 12.45 6.98 18.74
C VAL A 59 12.18 7.36 17.28
N TYR A 60 11.70 6.41 16.48
CA TYR A 60 11.33 6.65 15.08
C TYR A 60 10.20 7.69 14.94
N GLN A 61 9.20 7.67 15.81
CA GLN A 61 8.12 8.66 15.80
C GLN A 61 8.58 10.08 16.14
N LYS A 62 9.62 10.25 16.96
CA LYS A 62 10.22 11.57 17.24
C LYS A 62 11.16 12.00 16.11
N LEU A 63 11.82 11.05 15.44
CA LEU A 63 12.69 11.26 14.27
C LEU A 63 11.93 11.72 13.02
N VAL A 64 10.74 11.15 12.80
CA VAL A 64 9.92 11.48 11.64
C VAL A 64 8.98 12.63 12.01
N GLN A 65 8.88 13.66 11.18
CA GLN A 65 7.85 14.68 11.34
C GLN A 65 6.48 14.02 11.41
N GLN A 66 5.67 14.38 12.40
CA GLN A 66 4.31 13.85 12.50
C GLN A 66 3.50 14.36 11.30
N HIS A 67 3.31 13.50 10.31
CA HIS A 67 2.40 13.75 9.22
C HIS A 67 0.98 13.38 9.62
N GLU A 68 0.01 14.14 9.11
CA GLU A 68 -1.39 13.82 9.30
C GLU A 68 -1.69 12.41 8.77
N LYS A 69 -2.46 11.64 9.55
CA LYS A 69 -2.85 10.29 9.14
C LYS A 69 -3.78 10.38 7.94
N VAL A 70 -3.29 9.95 6.78
CA VAL A 70 -4.08 9.90 5.56
C VAL A 70 -5.30 8.96 5.72
N PRO A 71 -6.51 9.37 5.27
CA PRO A 71 -7.72 8.57 5.45
C PRO A 71 -7.68 7.18 4.80
N TRP A 72 -6.89 7.02 3.73
CA TRP A 72 -6.78 5.80 2.93
C TRP A 72 -5.71 4.82 3.46
N GLY A 73 -4.88 5.22 4.43
CA GLY A 73 -3.70 4.46 4.84
C GLY A 73 -4.01 3.04 5.30
N SER A 74 -5.03 2.87 6.14
CA SER A 74 -5.44 1.55 6.64
C SER A 74 -6.05 0.64 5.57
N ALA A 75 -6.61 1.21 4.50
CA ALA A 75 -7.18 0.45 3.40
C ALA A 75 -6.09 -0.02 2.42
N VAL A 76 -5.21 0.89 1.99
CA VAL A 76 -4.09 0.58 1.10
C VAL A 76 -3.10 -0.38 1.77
N TRP A 77 -2.75 -0.14 3.03
CA TRP A 77 -1.77 -0.94 3.76
C TRP A 77 -2.38 -2.09 4.57
N ASN A 78 -3.60 -2.50 4.23
CA ASN A 78 -4.26 -3.63 4.86
C ASN A 78 -3.41 -4.91 4.79
N ARG A 79 -3.14 -5.55 5.94
CA ARG A 79 -2.29 -6.75 6.05
C ARG A 79 -2.81 -7.94 5.23
N ALA A 80 -4.11 -7.98 4.98
CA ALA A 80 -4.70 -9.03 4.15
C ALA A 80 -4.38 -8.86 2.66
N SER A 81 -4.16 -7.65 2.16
CA SER A 81 -3.77 -7.43 0.76
C SER A 81 -2.41 -8.04 0.43
N ILE A 82 -2.22 -8.48 -0.82
CA ILE A 82 -0.93 -8.99 -1.31
C ILE A 82 0.05 -7.80 -1.44
N PRO A 83 1.34 -7.92 -1.07
CA PRO A 83 2.28 -6.80 -1.10
C PRO A 83 2.29 -6.00 -2.41
N LYS A 84 2.30 -6.70 -3.57
CA LYS A 84 2.26 -6.05 -4.89
C LYS A 84 1.00 -5.21 -5.13
N THR A 85 -0.15 -5.63 -4.60
CA THR A 85 -1.39 -4.88 -4.77
C THR A 85 -1.35 -3.61 -3.93
N ARG A 86 -0.83 -3.66 -2.70
CA ARG A 86 -0.65 -2.48 -1.84
C ARG A 86 0.20 -1.40 -2.50
N VAL A 87 1.32 -1.79 -3.10
CA VAL A 87 2.24 -0.84 -3.76
C VAL A 87 1.56 -0.16 -4.95
N ILE A 88 0.88 -0.92 -5.82
CA ILE A 88 0.16 -0.35 -6.96
C ILE A 88 -1.01 0.53 -6.50
N CYS A 89 -1.75 0.14 -5.47
CA CYS A 89 -2.80 0.96 -4.89
C CYS A 89 -2.27 2.26 -4.30
N TRP A 90 -1.15 2.21 -3.58
CA TRP A 90 -0.49 3.39 -3.05
C TRP A 90 -0.10 4.36 -4.17
N LEU A 91 0.50 3.85 -5.25
CA LEU A 91 0.82 4.67 -6.42
C LEU A 91 -0.43 5.23 -7.09
N MET A 92 -1.51 4.46 -7.20
CA MET A 92 -2.79 4.91 -7.75
C MET A 92 -3.38 6.06 -6.91
N VAL A 93 -3.43 5.93 -5.58
CA VAL A 93 -4.00 6.97 -4.71
C VAL A 93 -3.19 8.26 -4.76
N GLN A 94 -1.87 8.17 -4.97
CA GLN A 94 -1.02 9.33 -5.20
C GLN A 94 -1.07 9.86 -6.64
N GLY A 95 -1.80 9.19 -7.53
CA GLY A 95 -1.80 9.49 -8.95
C GLY A 95 -0.39 9.42 -9.53
N ARG A 96 0.39 8.36 -9.25
CA ARG A 96 1.80 8.21 -9.67
C ARG A 96 2.03 7.07 -10.67
N LEU A 97 0.95 6.41 -11.12
CA LEU A 97 1.03 5.40 -12.17
C LEU A 97 1.28 6.03 -13.56
N GLN A 98 1.93 5.29 -14.45
CA GLN A 98 2.38 5.75 -15.77
C GLN A 98 1.31 5.54 -16.86
N THR A 99 0.28 6.38 -16.83
CA THR A 99 -0.80 6.37 -17.85
C THR A 99 -0.27 6.77 -19.24
N ARG A 100 -1.03 6.53 -20.32
CA ARG A 100 -0.61 6.89 -21.69
C ARG A 100 -0.37 8.38 -21.80
N GLU A 101 -1.17 9.21 -21.14
CA GLU A 101 -0.92 10.66 -21.07
C GLU A 101 0.51 10.97 -20.57
N ARG A 102 0.99 10.25 -19.54
CA ARG A 102 2.33 10.45 -18.99
C ARG A 102 3.43 9.85 -19.86
N LEU A 103 3.19 8.65 -20.38
CA LEU A 103 4.11 8.00 -21.31
C LEU A 103 4.30 8.82 -22.59
N HIS A 104 3.24 9.49 -23.05
CA HIS A 104 3.31 10.40 -24.19
C HIS A 104 4.17 11.63 -23.88
N LYS A 105 3.97 12.26 -22.71
CA LYS A 105 4.76 13.42 -22.27
C LYS A 105 6.27 13.13 -22.15
N ILE A 106 6.66 11.88 -21.90
CA ILE A 106 8.08 11.46 -21.83
C ILE A 106 8.59 10.82 -23.13
N GLY A 107 7.82 10.88 -24.23
CA GLY A 107 8.23 10.37 -25.54
C GLY A 107 8.24 8.84 -25.69
N VAL A 108 7.59 8.11 -24.78
CA VAL A 108 7.53 6.62 -24.83
C VAL A 108 6.42 6.14 -25.76
N CYS A 109 5.35 6.92 -25.95
CA CYS A 109 4.27 6.55 -26.87
C CYS A 109 3.73 7.72 -27.67
N ASN A 110 3.28 7.45 -28.89
CA ASN A 110 2.78 8.46 -29.83
C ASN A 110 1.30 8.80 -29.65
N THR A 111 0.57 8.01 -28.85
CA THR A 111 -0.88 8.17 -28.65
C THR A 111 -1.23 8.17 -27.16
N THR A 112 -2.19 9.02 -26.81
CA THR A 112 -2.77 9.15 -25.47
C THR A 112 -4.02 8.29 -25.26
N THR A 113 -4.59 7.73 -26.33
CA THR A 113 -5.81 6.91 -26.31
C THR A 113 -5.69 5.71 -25.37
N CYS A 114 -6.74 5.46 -24.60
CA CYS A 114 -6.86 4.33 -23.67
C CYS A 114 -6.90 3.00 -24.41
N LEU A 115 -6.00 2.07 -24.06
CA LEU A 115 -5.89 0.76 -24.69
C LEU A 115 -7.00 -0.23 -24.28
N LEU A 116 -7.82 0.11 -23.29
CA LEU A 116 -8.87 -0.76 -22.80
C LEU A 116 -10.24 -0.45 -23.43
N CYS A 117 -10.53 0.83 -23.67
CA CYS A 117 -11.81 1.26 -24.23
C CYS A 117 -11.69 1.88 -25.62
N GLU A 118 -10.48 2.27 -26.04
CA GLU A 118 -10.16 2.89 -27.34
C GLU A 118 -10.96 4.16 -27.68
N ALA A 119 -11.68 4.73 -26.70
CA ALA A 119 -12.64 5.81 -26.94
C ALA A 119 -12.19 7.19 -26.43
N LYS A 120 -11.34 7.25 -25.41
CA LYS A 120 -10.90 8.50 -24.76
C LYS A 120 -9.41 8.43 -24.39
N ASP A 121 -8.82 9.58 -24.08
CA ASP A 121 -7.45 9.65 -23.56
C ASP A 121 -7.30 8.97 -22.19
N GLU A 122 -6.23 8.20 -22.04
CA GLU A 122 -5.86 7.52 -20.80
C GLU A 122 -5.24 8.50 -19.81
N THR A 123 -6.10 9.22 -19.12
CA THR A 123 -5.75 9.93 -17.89
C THR A 123 -5.93 9.02 -16.68
N HIS A 124 -5.40 9.43 -15.52
CA HIS A 124 -5.57 8.65 -14.30
C HIS A 124 -7.06 8.51 -13.88
N PRO A 125 -7.88 9.57 -13.89
CA PRO A 125 -9.31 9.45 -13.63
C PRO A 125 -10.02 8.56 -14.65
N HIS A 126 -9.72 8.74 -15.94
CA HIS A 126 -10.32 7.93 -16.99
C HIS A 126 -10.01 6.45 -16.78
N LEU A 127 -8.74 6.10 -16.62
CA LEU A 127 -8.32 4.72 -16.47
C LEU A 127 -9.08 4.05 -15.31
N PHE A 128 -9.13 4.64 -14.12
CA PHE A 128 -9.70 3.94 -12.96
C PHE A 128 -11.21 4.11 -12.78
N PHE A 129 -11.85 5.14 -13.35
CA PHE A 129 -13.24 5.47 -13.02
C PHE A 129 -14.16 5.67 -14.23
N ASP A 130 -13.66 6.23 -15.34
CA ASP A 130 -14.52 6.57 -16.48
C ASP A 130 -14.40 5.58 -17.65
N CYS A 131 -13.37 4.74 -17.65
CA CYS A 131 -13.15 3.74 -18.68
C CYS A 131 -14.21 2.64 -18.57
N GLU A 132 -14.98 2.43 -19.65
CA GLU A 132 -16.09 1.47 -19.69
C GLU A 132 -15.66 0.06 -19.27
N TYR A 133 -14.52 -0.41 -19.77
CA TYR A 133 -13.93 -1.69 -19.37
C TYR A 133 -13.73 -1.80 -17.84
N ASN A 134 -13.14 -0.78 -17.23
CA ASN A 134 -12.82 -0.78 -15.80
C ASN A 134 -14.07 -0.54 -14.94
N ARG A 135 -15.05 0.23 -15.43
CA ARG A 135 -16.38 0.36 -14.81
C ARG A 135 -17.09 -1.00 -14.68
N ARG A 136 -17.09 -1.80 -15.74
CA ARG A 136 -17.67 -3.16 -15.71
C ARG A 136 -16.98 -4.05 -14.67
N CYS A 137 -15.65 -3.98 -14.59
CA CYS A 137 -14.89 -4.71 -13.59
C CYS A 137 -15.22 -4.26 -12.16
N LEU A 138 -15.36 -2.96 -11.94
CA LEU A 138 -15.75 -2.40 -10.65
C LEU A 138 -17.15 -2.84 -10.25
N GLN A 139 -18.13 -2.75 -11.16
CA GLN A 139 -19.50 -3.19 -10.94
C GLN A 139 -19.57 -4.66 -10.54
N GLY A 140 -18.85 -5.54 -11.25
CA GLY A 140 -18.82 -6.97 -10.89
C GLY A 140 -18.20 -7.25 -9.52
N VAL A 141 -17.24 -6.44 -9.07
CA VAL A 141 -16.68 -6.55 -7.71
C VAL A 141 -17.62 -5.96 -6.67
N GLU A 142 -18.34 -4.88 -7.00
CA GLU A 142 -19.37 -4.29 -6.14
C GLU A 142 -20.51 -5.28 -5.89
N GLU A 143 -21.04 -5.89 -6.96
CA GLU A 143 -22.06 -6.94 -6.91
C GLU A 143 -21.58 -8.15 -6.12
N TRP A 144 -20.33 -8.59 -6.37
CA TRP A 144 -19.76 -9.71 -5.64
C TRP A 144 -19.71 -9.47 -4.13
N LEU A 145 -19.46 -8.25 -3.66
CA LEU A 145 -19.29 -7.94 -2.24
C LEU A 145 -20.48 -7.23 -1.59
N ASP A 146 -21.62 -7.14 -2.27
CA ASP A 146 -22.82 -6.41 -1.83
C ASP A 146 -22.55 -4.92 -1.52
N ILE A 147 -21.66 -4.30 -2.30
CA ILE A 147 -21.33 -2.88 -2.17
C ILE A 147 -22.35 -2.06 -2.97
N PRO A 148 -23.02 -1.06 -2.37
CA PRO A 148 -24.02 -0.27 -3.08
C PRO A 148 -23.45 0.51 -4.27
N THR A 149 -24.00 0.26 -5.46
CA THR A 149 -23.63 0.85 -6.76
C THR A 149 -23.97 2.35 -6.81
N SER A 150 -23.10 3.19 -6.25
CA SER A 150 -23.18 4.67 -6.32
C SER A 150 -21.89 5.38 -5.86
N LYS A 151 -20.84 4.63 -5.49
CA LYS A 151 -19.61 5.18 -4.90
C LYS A 151 -18.57 5.40 -5.98
N VAL A 152 -18.80 6.43 -6.79
CA VAL A 152 -18.17 6.69 -8.10
C VAL A 152 -16.62 6.73 -8.10
N HIS A 153 -15.95 6.86 -6.94
CA HIS A 153 -14.48 6.89 -6.88
C HIS A 153 -13.91 6.18 -5.65
N TYR A 154 -12.68 5.69 -5.77
CA TYR A 154 -11.94 4.92 -4.75
C TYR A 154 -12.00 5.56 -3.35
N MET A 155 -11.78 6.88 -3.26
CA MET A 155 -11.82 7.62 -1.99
C MET A 155 -13.23 7.67 -1.38
N GLY A 156 -14.27 7.72 -2.22
CA GLY A 156 -15.66 7.63 -1.78
C GLY A 156 -15.99 6.25 -1.22
N LEU A 157 -15.52 5.19 -1.88
CA LEU A 157 -15.64 3.81 -1.39
C LEU A 157 -14.94 3.63 -0.05
N LEU A 158 -13.69 4.07 0.09
CA LEU A 158 -12.96 3.98 1.36
C LEU A 158 -13.65 4.76 2.49
N ARG A 159 -14.19 5.94 2.18
CA ARG A 159 -14.97 6.73 3.14
C ARG A 159 -16.22 5.99 3.58
N TRP A 160 -16.92 5.32 2.66
CA TRP A 160 -18.10 4.51 2.97
C TRP A 160 -17.75 3.31 3.86
N VAL A 161 -16.71 2.54 3.54
CA VAL A 161 -16.24 1.41 4.36
C VAL A 161 -15.84 1.86 5.78
N LYS A 162 -15.26 3.06 5.90
CA LYS A 162 -14.85 3.58 7.20
C LYS A 162 -16.04 4.05 8.05
N TRP A 163 -16.96 4.81 7.47
CA TRP A 163 -17.92 5.62 8.22
C TRP A 163 -19.38 5.20 8.11
N LYS A 164 -19.76 4.47 7.05
CA LYS A 164 -21.17 4.21 6.71
C LYS A 164 -21.52 2.73 6.59
N SER A 165 -20.53 1.86 6.44
CA SER A 165 -20.80 0.43 6.33
C SER A 165 -21.11 -0.14 7.72
N GLN A 166 -22.22 -0.87 7.85
CA GLN A 166 -22.52 -1.75 8.99
C GLN A 166 -21.67 -3.04 8.96
N CYS A 167 -20.53 -3.02 8.27
CA CYS A 167 -19.69 -4.18 8.04
C CYS A 167 -18.87 -4.55 9.28
N SER A 168 -18.72 -5.86 9.49
CA SER A 168 -17.82 -6.42 10.49
C SER A 168 -16.35 -6.10 10.18
N LYS A 169 -15.46 -6.33 11.16
CA LYS A 169 -14.00 -6.18 10.96
C LYS A 169 -13.48 -7.11 9.84
N PHE A 170 -14.04 -8.31 9.74
CA PHE A 170 -13.70 -9.27 8.69
C PHE A 170 -14.17 -8.76 7.32
N GLN A 171 -15.44 -8.35 7.20
CA GLN A 171 -15.99 -7.80 5.96
C GLN A 171 -15.19 -6.57 5.47
N LYS A 172 -14.85 -5.63 6.37
CA LYS A 172 -13.98 -4.49 6.04
C LYS A 172 -12.61 -4.94 5.52
N THR A 173 -12.04 -5.99 6.11
CA THR A 173 -10.77 -6.57 5.67
C THR A 173 -10.89 -7.20 4.28
N ALA A 174 -11.97 -7.93 4.02
CA ALA A 174 -12.24 -8.53 2.72
C ALA A 174 -12.46 -7.47 1.64
N ILE A 175 -13.28 -6.45 1.91
CA ILE A 175 -13.54 -5.33 1.01
C ILE A 175 -12.25 -4.58 0.69
N HIS A 176 -11.45 -4.19 1.68
CA HIS A 176 -10.15 -3.54 1.42
C HIS A 176 -9.20 -4.42 0.59
N THR A 177 -9.22 -5.74 0.83
CA THR A 177 -8.40 -6.69 0.07
C THR A 177 -8.84 -6.74 -1.39
N ALA A 178 -10.15 -6.82 -1.63
CA ALA A 178 -10.73 -6.83 -2.96
C ALA A 178 -10.51 -5.53 -3.70
N VAL A 179 -10.78 -4.38 -3.07
CA VAL A 179 -10.53 -3.06 -3.65
C VAL A 179 -9.06 -2.91 -4.08
N ASN A 180 -8.12 -3.37 -3.26
CA ASN A 180 -6.71 -3.34 -3.63
C ASN A 180 -6.38 -4.31 -4.77
N ALA A 181 -6.97 -5.50 -4.76
CA ALA A 181 -6.81 -6.48 -5.85
C ALA A 181 -7.42 -5.97 -7.16
N THR A 182 -8.54 -5.25 -7.12
CA THR A 182 -9.17 -4.62 -8.29
C THR A 182 -8.21 -3.63 -8.92
N VAL A 183 -7.76 -2.61 -8.18
CA VAL A 183 -6.84 -1.60 -8.70
C VAL A 183 -5.59 -2.22 -9.34
N TYR A 184 -5.02 -3.23 -8.69
CA TYR A 184 -3.89 -3.98 -9.26
C TYR A 184 -4.25 -4.68 -10.57
N ASN A 185 -5.38 -5.38 -10.64
CA ASN A 185 -5.78 -6.12 -11.83
C ASN A 185 -6.20 -5.22 -12.98
N LEU A 186 -6.82 -4.06 -12.72
CA LEU A 186 -7.10 -3.06 -13.76
C LEU A 186 -5.79 -2.51 -14.34
N TRP A 187 -4.83 -2.18 -13.47
CA TRP A 187 -3.49 -1.75 -13.88
C TRP A 187 -2.74 -2.84 -14.66
N ARG A 188 -2.86 -4.11 -14.23
CA ARG A 188 -2.29 -5.27 -14.92
C ARG A 188 -2.91 -5.46 -16.30
N ALA A 189 -4.24 -5.41 -16.42
CA ALA A 189 -4.96 -5.56 -17.69
C ALA A 189 -4.53 -4.48 -18.69
N ARG A 190 -4.41 -3.22 -18.22
CA ARG A 190 -3.88 -2.13 -19.04
C ARG A 190 -2.45 -2.41 -19.51
N ASN A 191 -1.57 -2.87 -18.62
CA ASN A 191 -0.18 -3.17 -19.00
C ASN A 191 -0.07 -4.38 -19.94
N ASP A 192 -0.91 -5.40 -19.77
CA ASP A 192 -1.02 -6.51 -20.72
C ASP A 192 -1.47 -6.00 -22.10
N ALA A 193 -2.39 -5.03 -22.16
CA ALA A 193 -2.79 -4.39 -23.41
C ALA A 193 -1.61 -3.65 -24.07
N LEU A 194 -0.79 -2.96 -23.29
CA LEU A 194 0.37 -2.21 -23.79
C LEU A 194 1.52 -3.10 -24.28
N TRP A 195 1.92 -4.07 -23.47
CA TRP A 195 3.15 -4.84 -23.69
C TRP A 195 2.92 -6.17 -24.39
N ASN A 196 1.75 -6.77 -24.20
CA ASN A 196 1.42 -8.10 -24.70
C ASN A 196 0.30 -8.06 -25.76
N GLN A 197 -0.16 -6.86 -26.16
CA GLN A 197 -1.27 -6.67 -27.10
C GLN A 197 -2.52 -7.50 -26.74
N LYS A 198 -2.76 -7.66 -25.44
CA LYS A 198 -3.80 -8.55 -24.92
C LYS A 198 -4.70 -7.80 -23.93
N VAL A 199 -5.97 -7.67 -24.29
CA VAL A 199 -7.01 -7.16 -23.40
C VAL A 199 -7.83 -8.34 -22.85
N PRO A 200 -7.69 -8.72 -21.57
CA PRO A 200 -8.54 -9.75 -20.98
C PRO A 200 -9.98 -9.26 -20.91
N THR A 201 -10.99 -10.14 -21.01
CA THR A 201 -12.40 -9.70 -20.85
C THR A 201 -12.67 -9.23 -19.41
N PRO A 202 -13.65 -8.33 -19.18
CA PRO A 202 -14.00 -7.90 -17.82
C PRO A 202 -14.31 -9.08 -16.89
N SER A 203 -15.03 -10.09 -17.38
CA SER A 203 -15.37 -11.30 -16.62
C SER A 203 -14.13 -12.10 -16.19
N THR A 204 -13.12 -12.23 -17.07
CA THR A 204 -11.86 -12.86 -16.71
C THR A 204 -11.13 -12.07 -15.63
N THR A 205 -11.08 -10.75 -15.75
CA THR A 205 -10.45 -9.87 -14.75
C THR A 205 -11.14 -9.95 -13.40
N ILE A 206 -12.49 -9.92 -13.37
CA ILE A 206 -13.29 -10.10 -12.16
C ILE A 206 -12.98 -11.44 -11.50
N ARG A 207 -12.97 -12.54 -12.26
CA ARG A 207 -12.64 -13.87 -11.73
C ARG A 207 -11.24 -13.94 -11.14
N CYS A 208 -10.25 -13.30 -11.79
CA CYS A 208 -8.90 -13.18 -11.24
C CYS A 208 -8.86 -12.41 -9.92
N ILE A 209 -9.63 -11.32 -9.80
CA ILE A 209 -9.77 -10.56 -8.56
C ILE A 209 -10.36 -11.44 -7.47
N GLN A 210 -11.50 -12.08 -7.73
CA GLN A 210 -12.20 -12.93 -6.76
C GLN A 210 -11.30 -14.05 -6.23
N ARG A 211 -10.70 -14.85 -7.12
CA ARG A 211 -9.78 -15.93 -6.75
C ARG A 211 -8.59 -15.41 -5.94
N SER A 212 -7.94 -14.35 -6.41
CA SER A 212 -6.80 -13.77 -5.69
C SER A 212 -7.14 -13.31 -4.28
N VAL A 213 -8.36 -12.86 -4.03
CA VAL A 213 -8.81 -12.41 -2.71
C VAL A 213 -9.18 -13.61 -1.84
N ILE A 214 -9.91 -14.57 -2.40
CA ILE A 214 -10.32 -15.81 -1.71
C ILE A 214 -9.10 -16.59 -1.24
N ASP A 215 -8.18 -16.89 -2.16
CA ASP A 215 -6.95 -17.63 -1.86
C ASP A 215 -6.11 -16.90 -0.82
N ARG A 216 -6.04 -15.57 -0.93
CA ARG A 216 -5.27 -14.76 0.00
C ARG A 216 -5.86 -14.78 1.40
N LEU A 217 -7.17 -14.61 1.54
CA LEU A 217 -7.85 -14.59 2.85
C LEU A 217 -7.83 -15.97 3.51
N ALA A 218 -7.94 -17.04 2.72
CA ALA A 218 -7.75 -18.41 3.18
C ALA A 218 -6.31 -18.64 3.69
N HIS A 219 -5.30 -18.24 2.89
CA HIS A 219 -3.89 -18.45 3.23
C HIS A 219 -3.46 -17.74 4.51
N ILE A 220 -3.97 -16.52 4.78
CA ILE A 220 -3.63 -15.80 6.02
C ILE A 220 -4.43 -16.25 7.25
N GLY A 221 -5.37 -17.19 7.08
CA GLY A 221 -6.28 -17.62 8.16
C GLY A 221 -7.12 -16.47 8.69
N ALA A 222 -7.69 -15.64 7.81
CA ALA A 222 -8.50 -14.49 8.21
C ALA A 222 -9.74 -14.96 9.00
N LYS A 223 -9.71 -14.79 10.32
CA LYS A 223 -10.77 -15.27 11.21
C LYS A 223 -12.09 -14.52 10.95
N GLN A 224 -13.14 -15.26 10.60
CA GLN A 224 -14.51 -14.76 10.63
C GLN A 224 -14.95 -14.65 12.09
N SER A 225 -15.44 -13.47 12.50
CA SER A 225 -15.70 -13.19 13.91
C SER A 225 -17.10 -13.65 14.36
N SER A 226 -17.99 -13.96 13.42
CA SER A 226 -19.38 -14.36 13.68
C SER A 226 -19.86 -15.43 12.71
N THR A 227 -20.93 -16.15 13.06
CA THR A 227 -21.62 -17.09 12.15
C THR A 227 -22.12 -16.37 10.90
N ASN A 228 -22.58 -15.12 11.04
CA ASN A 228 -23.00 -14.30 9.90
C ASN A 228 -21.83 -13.99 8.95
N ASP A 229 -20.62 -13.72 9.47
CA ASP A 229 -19.42 -13.54 8.64
C ASP A 229 -19.05 -14.83 7.89
N GLN A 230 -19.22 -16.00 8.53
CA GLN A 230 -18.95 -17.29 7.91
C GLN A 230 -19.93 -17.58 6.76
N ILE A 231 -21.23 -17.37 7.00
CA ILE A 231 -22.29 -17.56 6.00
C ILE A 231 -22.08 -16.59 4.83
N TRP A 232 -21.85 -15.31 5.12
CA TRP A 232 -21.58 -14.29 4.11
C TRP A 232 -20.33 -14.63 3.29
N TRP A 233 -19.22 -15.00 3.93
CA TRP A 233 -18.00 -15.32 3.20
C TRP A 233 -18.14 -16.59 2.36
N LYS A 234 -18.82 -17.61 2.88
CA LYS A 234 -19.08 -18.85 2.16
C LYS A 234 -19.91 -18.60 0.90
N SER A 235 -20.90 -17.71 0.95
CA SER A 235 -21.66 -17.34 -0.25
C SER A 235 -20.77 -16.65 -1.30
N LYS A 236 -19.80 -15.83 -0.87
CA LYS A 236 -18.86 -15.13 -1.79
C LYS A 236 -17.79 -16.04 -2.40
N CYS A 237 -17.46 -17.15 -1.76
CA CYS A 237 -16.49 -18.12 -2.27
C CYS A 237 -17.06 -19.08 -3.34
N THR A 238 -18.38 -19.08 -3.54
CA THR A 238 -19.03 -19.89 -4.57
C THR A 238 -19.00 -19.13 -5.91
N ILE A 239 -17.87 -19.21 -6.62
CA ILE A 239 -17.57 -18.46 -7.87
C ILE A 239 -17.28 -19.36 -9.05
#